data_AF-A0A843ERN6-F1
#
_entry.id   AF-A0A843ERN6-F1
#
_cell.length_a   1.000
_cell.length_b   1.000
_cell.length_c   1.000
_cell.angle_alpha   90.00
_cell.angle_beta   90.00
_cell.angle_gamma   90.00
#
_symmetry.space_group_name_H-M   'P 1'
#
loop_
_entity.id
_entity.type
_entity.pdbx_description
1 polymer ?
#
loop_
_entity_poly.entity_id
_entity_poly.type
_entity_poly.pdbx_seq_one_letter_code
_entity_poly.pdbx_strand_id
1 'polypeptide(L)'
;MDNDKIRTYDELEADEKEVLDVFRQMKLMSDYNRFKLYKFKVEDLIKDYEQLKHLREEIQAKYFSVYEELVNEELIEGELDASIWGITRDHENETWDAELRLISDIKTNFDIAIKMIESGEAE
;
A
#
# COMPACT_ATOMS: atom_id res chain seq x y z
N MET A 1 28.66 19.15 -37.18
CA MET A 1 28.04 18.84 -35.88
C MET A 1 29.12 19.10 -34.87
N ASP A 2 29.04 20.20 -34.14
CA ASP A 2 29.96 20.39 -33.03
C ASP A 2 29.69 19.32 -31.99
N ASN A 3 30.76 18.65 -31.55
CA ASN A 3 30.74 17.80 -30.38
C ASN A 3 30.64 18.71 -29.16
N ASP A 4 29.45 19.23 -28.88
CA ASP A 4 29.19 19.90 -27.62
C ASP A 4 29.33 18.85 -26.50
N LYS A 5 30.49 18.86 -25.84
CA LYS A 5 30.75 18.06 -24.65
C LYS A 5 29.76 18.54 -23.58
N ILE A 6 28.92 17.64 -23.07
CA ILE A 6 28.10 17.93 -21.89
C ILE A 6 29.04 18.27 -20.73
N ARG A 7 28.94 19.50 -20.21
CA ARG A 7 29.73 19.98 -19.06
C ARG A 7 29.23 19.32 -17.77
N THR A 8 30.15 18.97 -16.87
CA THR A 8 29.79 18.49 -15.53
C THR A 8 29.38 19.64 -14.63
N TYR A 9 28.70 19.36 -13.50
CA TYR A 9 28.29 20.41 -12.55
C TYR A 9 29.47 21.29 -12.12
N ASP A 10 30.64 20.70 -11.86
CA ASP A 10 31.83 21.44 -11.46
C ASP A 10 32.35 22.40 -12.54
N GLU A 11 32.13 22.06 -13.82
CA GLU A 11 32.54 22.83 -15.01
C GLU A 11 31.57 23.99 -15.35
N LEU A 12 30.51 24.20 -14.55
CA LEU A 12 29.52 25.27 -14.77
C LEU A 12 29.86 26.57 -14.04
N GLU A 13 29.42 27.68 -14.63
CA GLU A 13 29.45 29.01 -14.01
C GLU A 13 28.46 29.11 -12.85
N ALA A 14 28.63 30.13 -11.99
CA ALA A 14 27.85 30.26 -10.76
C ALA A 14 26.34 30.43 -11.02
N ASP A 15 25.96 31.17 -12.06
CA ASP A 15 24.58 31.38 -12.47
C ASP A 15 23.96 30.10 -13.07
N GLU A 16 24.74 29.34 -13.84
CA GLU A 16 24.32 28.04 -14.38
C GLU A 16 24.06 27.01 -13.26
N LYS A 17 24.92 27.00 -12.23
CA LYS A 17 24.75 26.19 -11.02
C LYS A 17 23.49 26.56 -10.26
N GLU A 18 23.26 27.86 -10.04
CA GLU A 18 22.06 28.36 -9.36
C GLU A 18 20.78 27.91 -10.07
N VAL A 19 20.74 28.01 -11.40
CA VAL A 19 19.59 27.56 -12.20
C VAL A 19 19.37 26.05 -12.03
N LEU A 20 20.43 25.23 -12.08
CA LEU A 20 20.31 23.78 -11.88
C LEU A 20 19.85 23.42 -10.46
N ASP A 21 20.34 24.12 -9.44
CA ASP A 21 19.93 23.89 -8.05
C ASP A 21 18.45 24.21 -7.85
N VAL A 22 17.94 25.28 -8.48
CA VAL A 22 16.50 25.61 -8.48
C VAL A 22 15.69 24.51 -9.16
N PHE A 23 16.12 24.03 -10.34
CA PHE A 23 15.44 22.92 -11.02
C PHE A 23 15.46 21.63 -10.18
N ARG A 24 16.56 21.35 -9.49
CA ARG A 24 16.69 20.21 -8.59
C ARG A 24 15.71 20.32 -7.42
N GLN A 25 15.63 21.49 -6.78
CA GLN A 25 14.66 21.74 -5.71
C GLN A 25 13.21 21.59 -6.19
N MET A 26 12.88 22.12 -7.38
CA MET A 26 11.55 21.96 -7.97
C MET A 26 11.20 20.49 -8.22
N LYS A 27 12.16 19.70 -8.74
CA LYS A 27 11.98 18.27 -8.94
C LYS A 27 11.76 17.53 -7.63
N LEU A 28 12.60 17.78 -6.62
CA LEU A 28 12.47 17.17 -5.30
C LEU A 28 11.12 17.49 -4.65
N MET A 29 10.64 18.74 -4.78
CA MET A 29 9.32 19.14 -4.32
C MET A 29 8.19 18.40 -5.06
N SER A 30 8.32 18.24 -6.39
CA SER A 30 7.37 17.47 -7.19
C SER A 30 7.34 16.00 -6.77
N ASP A 31 8.52 15.37 -6.60
CA ASP A 31 8.63 13.98 -6.18
C ASP A 31 8.09 13.77 -4.76
N TYR A 32 8.40 14.67 -3.83
CA TYR A 32 7.85 14.68 -2.48
C TYR A 32 6.31 14.66 -2.46
N ASN A 33 5.69 15.57 -3.21
CA ASN A 33 4.23 15.64 -3.30
C ASN A 33 3.64 14.38 -3.93
N ARG A 34 4.32 13.82 -4.93
CA ARG A 34 3.92 12.56 -5.57
C ARG A 34 4.01 11.38 -4.60
N PHE A 35 5.09 11.26 -3.84
CA PHE A 35 5.22 10.21 -2.83
C PHE A 35 4.14 10.33 -1.75
N LYS A 36 3.86 11.54 -1.26
CA LYS A 36 2.75 11.77 -0.33
C LYS A 36 1.41 11.32 -0.90
N LEU A 37 1.09 11.71 -2.12
CA LEU A 37 -0.17 11.33 -2.78
C LEU A 37 -0.32 9.81 -2.89
N TYR A 38 0.71 9.11 -3.37
CA TYR A 38 0.65 7.66 -3.53
C TYR A 38 0.70 6.92 -2.20
N LYS A 39 1.41 7.44 -1.20
CA LYS A 39 1.35 6.93 0.17
C LYS A 39 -0.08 6.96 0.71
N PHE A 40 -0.81 8.07 0.53
CA PHE A 40 -2.21 8.14 0.96
C PHE A 40 -3.08 7.07 0.28
N LYS A 41 -2.89 6.84 -1.02
CA LYS A 41 -3.64 5.78 -1.75
C LYS A 41 -3.31 4.38 -1.24
N VAL A 42 -2.04 4.15 -0.88
CA VAL A 42 -1.59 2.87 -0.31
C VAL A 42 -2.16 2.67 1.09
N GLU A 43 -2.18 3.70 1.92
CA GLU A 43 -2.79 3.64 3.26
C GLU A 43 -4.30 3.38 3.20
N ASP A 44 -5.00 3.99 2.24
CA ASP A 44 -6.43 3.73 2.00
C ASP A 44 -6.66 2.27 1.60
N LEU A 45 -5.83 1.73 0.70
CA LEU A 45 -5.92 0.33 0.30
C LEU A 45 -5.65 -0.63 1.47
N ILE A 46 -4.67 -0.34 2.33
CA ILE A 46 -4.42 -1.14 3.55
C ILE A 46 -5.68 -1.18 4.43
N LYS A 47 -6.33 -0.03 4.60
CA LYS A 47 -7.57 0.07 5.36
C LYS A 47 -8.72 -0.72 4.72
N ASP A 48 -8.82 -0.73 3.40
CA ASP A 48 -9.82 -1.55 2.69
C ASP A 48 -9.63 -3.05 2.97
N TYR A 49 -8.38 -3.53 3.01
CA TYR A 49 -8.07 -4.92 3.40
C TYR A 49 -8.46 -5.23 4.85
N GLU A 50 -8.21 -4.32 5.79
CA GLU A 50 -8.63 -4.48 7.18
C GLU A 50 -10.16 -4.56 7.29
N GLN A 51 -10.87 -3.72 6.54
CA GLN A 51 -12.34 -3.75 6.48
C GLN A 51 -12.87 -5.03 5.84
N LEU A 52 -12.23 -5.51 4.77
CA LEU A 52 -12.58 -6.76 4.10
C LEU A 52 -12.51 -7.94 5.07
N LYS A 53 -11.43 -8.05 5.84
CA LYS A 53 -11.25 -9.11 6.84
C LYS A 53 -12.34 -9.08 7.91
N HIS A 54 -12.63 -7.90 8.45
CA HIS A 54 -13.70 -7.74 9.43
C HIS A 54 -15.07 -8.13 8.84
N LEU A 55 -15.38 -7.67 7.63
CA LEU A 55 -16.61 -8.01 6.94
C LEU A 55 -16.72 -9.52 6.70
N ARG A 56 -15.61 -10.17 6.37
CA ARG A 56 -15.56 -11.62 6.17
C ARG A 56 -15.91 -12.39 7.45
N GLU A 57 -15.37 -11.97 8.58
CA GLU A 57 -15.66 -12.55 9.90
C GLU A 57 -17.14 -12.36 10.27
N GLU A 58 -17.69 -11.15 10.07
CA GLU A 58 -19.11 -10.90 10.31
C GLU A 58 -20.03 -11.78 9.47
N ILE A 59 -19.70 -11.95 8.18
CA ILE A 59 -20.50 -12.80 7.28
C ILE A 59 -20.53 -14.23 7.78
N GLN A 60 -19.39 -14.77 8.24
CA GLN A 60 -19.33 -16.13 8.78
C GLN A 60 -20.12 -16.26 10.08
N ALA A 61 -19.98 -15.31 11.00
CA ALA A 61 -20.73 -15.31 12.25
C ALA A 61 -22.26 -15.29 12.00
N LYS A 62 -22.71 -14.44 11.07
CA LYS A 62 -24.13 -14.36 10.66
C LYS A 62 -24.60 -15.66 10.02
N TYR A 63 -23.80 -16.23 9.12
CA TYR A 63 -24.13 -17.49 8.46
C TYR A 63 -24.32 -18.63 9.47
N PHE A 64 -23.39 -18.81 10.41
CA PHE A 64 -23.50 -19.86 11.42
C PHE A 64 -24.68 -19.65 12.36
N SER A 65 -24.94 -18.40 12.78
CA SER A 65 -26.11 -18.08 13.59
C SER A 65 -27.43 -18.46 12.90
N VAL A 66 -27.58 -18.10 11.62
CA VAL A 66 -28.80 -18.42 10.85
C VAL A 66 -28.90 -19.91 10.60
N TYR A 67 -27.79 -20.57 10.27
CA TYR A 67 -27.79 -22.02 10.03
C TYR A 67 -28.23 -22.80 11.27
N GLU A 68 -27.70 -22.45 12.44
CA GLU A 68 -28.06 -23.08 13.71
C GLU A 68 -29.56 -22.89 14.02
N GLU A 69 -30.11 -21.70 13.78
CA GLU A 69 -31.54 -21.42 13.91
C GLU A 69 -32.39 -22.31 12.99
N LEU A 70 -32.04 -22.39 11.69
CA LEU A 70 -32.78 -23.19 10.72
C LEU A 70 -32.74 -24.70 11.04
N VAL A 71 -31.62 -25.21 11.57
CA VAL A 71 -31.51 -26.60 12.02
C VAL A 71 -32.34 -26.84 13.28
N ASN A 72 -32.28 -25.93 14.26
CA ASN A 72 -33.03 -26.04 15.51
C ASN A 72 -34.56 -25.96 15.28
N GLU A 73 -34.99 -25.22 14.28
CA GLU A 73 -36.41 -25.15 13.85
C GLU A 73 -36.82 -26.30 12.92
N GLU A 74 -35.93 -27.27 12.65
CA GLU A 74 -36.18 -28.40 11.75
C GLU A 74 -36.58 -27.97 10.32
N LEU A 75 -36.20 -26.75 9.91
CA LEU A 75 -36.51 -26.20 8.59
C LEU A 75 -35.58 -26.73 7.50
N ILE A 76 -34.37 -27.12 7.88
CA ILE A 76 -33.37 -27.76 7.02
C ILE A 76 -32.73 -28.95 7.73
N GLU A 77 -32.23 -29.90 6.94
CA GLU A 77 -31.39 -30.99 7.43
C GLU A 77 -29.96 -30.82 6.90
N GLY A 78 -28.96 -31.01 7.75
CA GLY A 78 -27.55 -31.04 7.32
C GLY A 78 -26.56 -30.83 8.45
N GLU A 79 -25.34 -31.34 8.27
CA GLU A 79 -24.20 -30.99 9.10
C GLU A 79 -23.42 -29.85 8.45
N LEU A 80 -23.28 -28.77 9.21
CA LEU A 80 -22.38 -27.69 8.88
C LEU A 80 -20.94 -28.12 9.16
N ASP A 81 -20.13 -28.24 8.12
CA ASP A 81 -18.70 -28.49 8.31
C ASP A 81 -17.97 -27.18 8.65
N ALA A 82 -18.08 -26.75 9.91
CA ALA A 82 -17.37 -25.60 10.43
C ALA A 82 -15.85 -25.71 10.25
N SER A 83 -15.30 -26.93 10.11
CA SER A 83 -13.88 -27.15 9.87
C SER A 83 -13.46 -26.77 8.45
N ILE A 84 -14.27 -27.10 7.43
CA ILE A 84 -14.03 -26.68 6.03
C ILE A 84 -14.08 -25.16 5.91
N TRP A 85 -15.01 -24.50 6.60
CA TRP A 85 -15.09 -23.04 6.62
C TRP A 85 -13.89 -22.40 7.33
N GLY A 86 -13.42 -23.00 8.42
CA GLY A 86 -12.19 -22.59 9.10
C GLY A 86 -10.98 -22.64 8.17
N ILE A 87 -10.78 -23.78 7.47
CA ILE A 87 -9.69 -23.95 6.50
C ILE A 87 -9.76 -22.90 5.38
N THR A 88 -10.96 -22.66 4.85
CA THR A 88 -11.17 -21.67 3.78
C THR A 88 -10.83 -20.27 4.27
N ARG A 89 -11.31 -19.88 5.46
CA ARG A 89 -11.01 -18.58 6.06
C ARG A 89 -9.51 -18.37 6.27
N ASP A 90 -8.85 -19.39 6.82
CA ASP A 90 -7.43 -19.29 7.13
C ASP A 90 -6.61 -19.12 5.84
N HIS A 91 -6.97 -19.82 4.76
CA HIS A 91 -6.36 -19.64 3.44
C HIS A 91 -6.63 -18.25 2.83
N GLU A 92 -7.86 -17.73 2.94
CA GLU A 92 -8.21 -16.37 2.50
C GLU A 92 -7.38 -15.33 3.26
N ASN A 93 -7.27 -15.47 4.59
CA ASN A 93 -6.48 -14.59 5.44
C ASN A 93 -4.99 -14.64 5.10
N GLU A 94 -4.43 -15.83 4.86
CA GLU A 94 -3.03 -15.98 4.43
C GLU A 94 -2.75 -15.24 3.11
N THR A 95 -3.69 -15.35 2.16
CA THR A 95 -3.60 -14.67 0.86
C THR A 95 -3.62 -13.16 1.04
N TRP A 96 -4.60 -12.63 1.78
CA TRP A 96 -4.71 -11.20 2.05
C TRP A 96 -3.55 -10.66 2.89
N ASP A 97 -2.99 -11.46 3.80
CA ASP A 97 -1.78 -11.10 4.54
C ASP A 97 -0.57 -10.97 3.62
N ALA A 98 -0.43 -11.86 2.65
CA ALA A 98 0.65 -11.77 1.66
C ALA A 98 0.52 -10.49 0.82
N GLU A 99 -0.69 -10.16 0.36
CA GLU A 99 -0.98 -8.93 -0.39
C GLU A 99 -0.72 -7.68 0.46
N LEU A 100 -1.18 -7.66 1.71
CA LEU A 100 -0.94 -6.57 2.68
C LEU A 100 0.55 -6.34 2.94
N ARG A 101 1.37 -7.40 2.98
CA ARG A 101 2.84 -7.25 3.12
C ARG A 101 3.43 -6.52 1.93
N LEU A 102 3.07 -6.91 0.70
CA LEU A 102 3.55 -6.24 -0.52
C LEU A 102 3.16 -4.75 -0.53
N ILE A 103 1.94 -4.44 -0.11
CA ILE A 103 1.43 -3.06 -0.05
C ILE A 103 2.14 -2.27 1.06
N SER A 104 2.41 -2.90 2.20
CA SER A 104 3.15 -2.30 3.33
C SER A 104 4.62 -2.02 2.98
N ASP A 105 5.24 -2.86 2.17
CA ASP A 105 6.59 -2.62 1.65
C ASP A 105 6.63 -1.37 0.76
N ILE A 106 5.63 -1.21 -0.11
CA ILE A 106 5.48 0.01 -0.94
C ILE A 106 5.33 1.25 -0.04
N LYS A 107 4.49 1.19 1.00
CA LYS A 107 4.34 2.29 1.96
C LYS A 107 5.67 2.64 2.62
N THR A 108 6.42 1.63 3.06
CA THR A 108 7.72 1.79 3.72
C THR A 108 8.72 2.47 2.79
N ASN A 109 8.74 2.10 1.51
CA ASN A 109 9.58 2.74 0.50
C ASN A 109 9.24 4.22 0.32
N PHE A 110 7.94 4.58 0.31
CA PHE A 110 7.53 5.98 0.26
C PHE A 110 7.92 6.74 1.54
N ASP A 111 7.77 6.13 2.71
CA ASP A 111 8.20 6.73 3.99
C ASP A 111 9.70 7.05 3.99
N ILE A 112 10.53 6.13 3.47
CA ILE A 112 11.98 6.34 3.33
C ILE A 112 12.26 7.48 2.34
N ALA A 113 11.65 7.46 1.15
CA ALA A 113 11.89 8.47 0.12
C ALA A 113 11.49 9.88 0.59
N ILE A 114 10.34 10.00 1.26
CA ILE A 114 9.88 11.24 1.89
C ILE A 114 10.91 11.72 2.91
N LYS A 115 11.37 10.83 3.79
CA LYS A 115 12.36 11.16 4.84
C LYS A 115 13.69 11.63 4.25
N MET A 116 14.18 11.00 3.18
CA MET A 116 15.41 11.42 2.49
C MET A 116 15.29 12.84 1.91
N ILE A 117 14.12 13.19 1.37
CA ILE A 117 13.88 14.56 0.87
C ILE A 117 13.84 15.55 2.04
N GLU A 118 13.19 15.20 3.15
CA GLU A 118 13.09 16.06 4.34
C GLU A 118 14.43 16.25 5.07
N SER A 119 15.31 15.24 5.06
CA SER A 119 16.65 15.31 5.66
C SER A 119 17.67 16.00 4.75
N GLY A 120 17.35 16.23 3.47
CA GLY A 120 18.29 16.73 2.47
C GLY A 120 19.28 15.68 1.96
N GLU A 121 19.06 14.41 2.28
CA GLU A 121 19.87 13.26 1.80
C GLU A 121 19.43 12.81 0.39
N ALA A 122 18.29 13.30 -0.10
CA ALA A 122 17.87 13.09 -1.47
C ALA A 122 18.68 13.97 -2.42
N GLU A 123 19.69 13.38 -3.06
CA GLU A 123 20.50 14.03 -4.08
C GLU A 123 19.91 13.92 -5.49
#